data_AF-A0A9E5J1M3-F1
#
_entry.id   AF-A0A9E5J1M3-F1
#
_cell.length_a   1.000
_cell.length_b   1.000
_cell.length_c   1.000
_cell.angle_alpha   90.00
_cell.angle_beta   90.00
_cell.angle_gamma   90.00
#
_symmetry.space_group_name_H-M   'P 1'
#
loop_
_entity.id
_entity.type
_entity.pdbx_description
1 polymer ?
#
loop_
_entity_poly.entity_id
_entity_poly.type
_entity_poly.pdbx_seq_one_letter_code
_entity_poly.pdbx_strand_id
1 'polypeptide(L)' 'MEPGRLELGLTLCLACARANPVPKVRGAMVYAHKTAGAICLMAPDDFTRYRKLTNRRGQQSVLRNVLHANGRAV' A
#
# COMPACT_ATOMS: atom_id res chain seq x y z
N MET A 1 12.73 -4.03 25.78
CA MET A 1 12.37 -3.08 24.72
C MET A 1 13.60 -2.94 23.85
N GLU A 2 13.50 -3.21 22.54
CA GLU A 2 14.67 -3.24 21.65
C GLU A 2 15.36 -1.86 21.59
N PRO A 3 16.70 -1.79 21.70
CA PRO A 3 17.43 -0.52 21.79
C PRO A 3 17.20 0.37 20.56
N GLY A 4 17.19 -0.22 19.34
CA GLY A 4 16.93 0.54 18.12
C GLY A 4 15.54 1.17 18.03
N ARG A 5 14.54 0.71 18.81
CA ARG A 5 13.22 1.37 18.87
C ARG A 5 13.20 2.56 19.81
N LEU A 6 13.99 2.52 20.89
CA LEU A 6 14.18 3.64 21.82
C LEU A 6 14.87 4.80 21.11
N GLU A 7 15.90 4.52 20.31
CA GLU A 7 16.60 5.52 19.48
C GLU A 7 15.66 6.21 18.49
N LEU A 8 14.66 5.48 17.97
CA LEU A 8 13.63 6.00 17.07
C LEU A 8 12.46 6.69 17.79
N GLY A 9 12.50 6.82 19.13
CA GLY A 9 11.45 7.45 19.92
C GLY A 9 10.12 6.68 19.93
N LEU A 10 10.15 5.38 19.61
CA LEU A 10 8.94 4.56 19.56
C LEU A 10 8.57 4.11 20.97
N THR A 11 7.35 4.40 21.42
CA THR A 11 6.87 4.10 22.77
C THR A 11 6.49 2.64 23.00
N LEU A 12 6.31 1.86 21.93
CA LEU A 12 5.86 0.48 21.98
C LEU A 12 6.94 -0.51 21.51
N CYS A 13 7.05 -1.61 22.25
CA CYS A 13 7.86 -2.77 21.87
C CYS A 13 7.37 -3.38 20.54
N LEU A 14 8.24 -4.09 19.80
CA LEU A 14 7.87 -4.67 18.49
C LEU A 14 6.69 -5.64 18.61
N ALA A 15 6.71 -6.52 19.62
CA ALA A 15 5.62 -7.46 19.89
C ALA A 15 4.31 -6.73 20.20
N CYS A 16 4.37 -5.71 21.08
CA CYS A 16 3.25 -4.88 21.50
C CYS A 16 2.62 -4.13 20.31
N ALA A 17 3.45 -3.56 19.44
CA ALA A 17 3.02 -2.83 18.24
C ALA A 17 2.44 -3.74 17.15
N ARG A 18 2.78 -5.03 17.15
CA ARG A 18 2.18 -6.04 16.26
C ARG A 18 0.86 -6.58 16.82
N ALA A 19 0.77 -6.79 18.13
CA ALA A 19 -0.42 -7.30 18.79
C ALA A 19 -1.56 -6.28 18.81
N ASN A 20 -1.25 -4.99 18.96
CA ASN A 20 -2.23 -3.90 18.98
C ASN A 20 -2.01 -2.99 17.77
N PRO A 21 -2.56 -3.35 16.59
CA PRO A 21 -2.40 -2.55 15.38
C PRO A 21 -3.18 -1.23 15.52
N VAL A 22 -2.47 -0.18 15.90
CA VAL A 22 -2.98 1.20 15.86
C VAL A 22 -3.27 1.58 14.40
N PRO A 23 -4.36 2.31 14.10
CA PRO A 23 -4.63 2.81 12.75
C PRO A 23 -3.45 3.65 12.25
N LYS A 24 -2.78 3.14 11.20
CA LYS A 24 -1.62 3.79 10.59
C LYS A 24 -2.10 4.72 9.48
N VAL A 25 -1.62 5.96 9.48
CA VAL A 25 -1.77 6.85 8.33
C VAL A 25 -1.15 6.16 7.11
N ARG A 26 -1.89 6.13 6.00
CA ARG A 26 -1.45 5.52 4.74
C ARG A 26 -1.36 6.60 3.68
N GLY A 27 -0.35 6.53 2.83
CA GLY A 27 -0.15 7.51 1.78
C GLY A 27 -0.17 6.90 0.39
N ALA A 28 -0.48 7.72 -0.60
CA ALA A 28 -0.21 7.42 -2.00
C ALA A 28 0.65 8.55 -2.59
N MET A 29 1.53 8.17 -3.51
CA MET A 29 2.27 9.13 -4.30
C MET A 29 1.43 9.51 -5.52
N VAL A 30 1.12 10.78 -5.66
CA VAL A 30 0.31 11.33 -6.74
C VAL A 30 1.20 12.21 -7.60
N TYR A 31 1.35 11.86 -8.87
CA TYR A 31 2.16 12.64 -9.82
C TYR A 31 1.23 13.59 -10.58
N ALA A 32 1.29 14.88 -10.26
CA ALA A 32 0.50 15.90 -10.95
C ALA A 32 1.18 16.34 -12.26
N HIS A 33 2.51 16.28 -12.31
CA HIS A 33 3.30 16.59 -13.51
C HIS A 33 4.53 15.68 -13.55
N LYS A 34 5.13 15.48 -14.75
CA LYS A 34 6.17 14.48 -15.08
C LYS A 34 7.33 14.32 -14.06
N THR A 35 7.60 15.34 -13.24
CA THR A 35 8.72 15.38 -12.28
C THR A 35 8.31 15.73 -10.85
N ALA A 36 7.04 16.05 -10.59
CA ALA A 36 6.56 16.46 -9.26
C ALA A 36 5.54 15.45 -8.72
N GLY A 37 6.03 14.53 -7.89
CA GLY A 37 5.21 13.65 -7.07
C GLY A 37 4.89 14.33 -5.74
N ALA A 38 3.61 14.36 -5.37
CA ALA A 38 3.16 14.75 -4.04
C ALA A 38 2.84 13.49 -3.22
N ILE A 39 3.19 13.50 -1.93
CA ILE A 39 2.77 12.45 -0.99
C ILE A 39 1.44 12.90 -0.39
N CYS A 40 0.36 12.23 -0.76
CA CYS A 40 -0.95 12.45 -0.16
C CYS A 40 -1.14 11.46 0.99
N LEU A 41 -1.11 11.96 2.23
CA LEU A 41 -1.42 11.19 3.43
C LEU A 41 -2.95 11.09 3.62
N MET A 42 -3.43 9.92 3.98
CA MET A 42 -4.84 9.58 4.10
C MET A 42 -5.10 8.76 5.37
N ALA A 43 -6.33 8.87 5.89
CA ALA A 43 -6.84 7.94 6.89
C ALA A 43 -6.95 6.51 6.31
N PRO A 44 -6.92 5.46 7.15
CA PRO A 44 -7.00 4.08 6.68
C PRO A 44 -8.23 3.77 5.81
N ASP A 45 -9.38 4.34 6.17
CA ASP A 45 -10.65 4.11 5.46
C ASP A 45 -10.66 4.78 4.08
N ASP A 46 -10.18 6.02 4.01
CA ASP A 46 -10.03 6.76 2.75
C ASP A 46 -9.01 6.10 1.83
N PHE A 47 -7.90 5.61 2.38
CA PHE A 47 -6.91 4.85 1.62
C PHE A 47 -7.51 3.57 1.03
N THR A 48 -8.39 2.89 1.76
CA THR A 48 -9.04 1.66 1.27
C THR A 48 -9.94 1.96 0.06
N ARG A 49 -10.70 3.06 0.12
CA ARG A 49 -11.50 3.55 -1.01
C ARG A 49 -10.61 3.98 -2.19
N TYR A 50 -9.59 4.78 -1.92
CA TYR A 50 -8.61 5.23 -2.92
C TYR A 50 -7.95 4.05 -3.64
N ARG A 51 -7.50 3.04 -2.90
CA ARG A 51 -6.87 1.84 -3.44
C ARG A 51 -7.82 1.05 -4.33
N LYS A 52 -9.10 0.94 -3.95
CA LYS A 52 -10.11 0.26 -4.79
C LYS A 52 -10.30 0.95 -6.14
N LEU A 53 -10.21 2.28 -6.17
CA LEU A 53 -10.40 3.08 -7.38
C LEU A 53 -9.17 3.14 -8.28
N THR A 54 -7.98 3.24 -7.69
CA THR A 54 -6.71 3.43 -8.41
C THR A 54 -6.02 2.11 -8.76
N ASN A 55 -6.15 1.10 -7.90
CA ASN A 55 -5.57 -0.22 -8.13
C ASN A 55 -6.60 -1.12 -8.85
N ARG A 56 -7.02 -0.68 -10.03
CA ARG A 56 -7.89 -1.48 -10.90
C ARG A 56 -7.10 -2.68 -11.37
N ARG A 57 -7.30 -3.83 -10.73
CA ARG A 57 -6.86 -5.11 -11.29
C ARG A 57 -7.73 -5.36 -12.52
N GLY A 58 -7.10 -5.49 -13.69
CA GLY A 58 -7.79 -5.98 -14.89
C GLY A 58 -8.53 -7.28 -14.56
N GLN A 59 -9.67 -7.50 -15.20
CA GLN A 59 -10.50 -8.67 -14.96
C GLN A 59 -9.65 -9.94 -15.18
N GLN A 60 -9.39 -10.70 -14.12
CA GLN A 60 -8.49 -11.87 -14.21
C GLN A 60 -9.00 -12.92 -15.23
N SER A 61 -10.30 -12.95 -15.50
CA SER A 61 -10.90 -13.78 -16.55
C SER A 61 -10.36 -13.44 -17.94
N VAL A 62 -10.08 -12.16 -18.23
CA VAL A 62 -9.48 -11.73 -19.51
C VAL A 62 -8.06 -12.26 -19.62
N LEU A 63 -7.25 -12.18 -18.56
CA LEU A 63 -5.89 -12.75 -18.54
C LEU A 63 -5.88 -14.28 -18.68
N ARG A 64 -6.89 -14.95 -18.10
CA ARG A 64 -7.07 -16.41 -18.24
C ARG A 64 -7.41 -16.81 -19.67
N ASN A 65 -8.17 -15.97 -20.39
CA ASN A 65 -8.48 -16.18 -21.81
C ASN A 65 -7.30 -15.86 -22.74
N VAL A 66 -6.38 -14.96 -22.34
CA VAL A 66 -5.15 -14.67 -23.09
C VAL A 66 -4.17 -15.86 -23.06
N LEU A 67 -4.13 -16.63 -21.97
CA LEU A 67 -3.31 -17.85 -21.88
C LEU A 67 -3.78 -18.95 -22.86
N HIS A 68 -5.06 -19.01 -23.21
CA HIS A 68 -5.58 -19.91 -24.25
C HIS A 68 -5.23 -19.47 -25.67
N ALA A 69 -4.77 -18.23 -25.87
CA ALA A 69 -4.42 -17.65 -27.16
C ALA A 69 -2.90 -17.53 -27.38
N ASN A 70 -2.10 -18.46 -26.85
CA ASN A 70 -0.63 -18.52 -26.99
C ASN A 70 0.13 -17.28 -26.48
N GLY A 71 -0.46 -16.45 -25.62
CA GLY A 71 0.25 -15.32 -25.01
C GLY A 71 1.19 -15.79 -23.90
N ARG A 72 2.49 -15.87 -24.18
CA ARG A 72 3.52 -16.14 -23.16
C ARG A 72 3.51 -15.04 -22.10
N ALA A 73 3.30 -15.42 -20.84
CA ALA A 73 3.67 -14.59 -19.70
C ALA A 73 5.17 -14.73 -19.47
N VAL A 74 5.90 -13.62 -19.54
CA VAL A 74 7.26 -13.48 -19.01
C VAL A 74 7.16 -12.79 -17.66
#